data_AF-A0AAF0QBK9-F1
#
_entry.id   AF-A0AAF0QBK9-F1
#
_cell.length_a   1.000
_cell.length_b   1.000
_cell.length_c   1.000
_cell.angle_alpha   90.00
_cell.angle_beta   90.00
_cell.angle_gamma   90.00
#
_symmetry.space_group_name_H-M   'P 1'
#
loop_
_entity.id
_entity.type
_entity.pdbx_description
1 polymer ?
#
loop_
_entity_poly.entity_id
_entity_poly.type
_entity_poly.pdbx_seq_one_letter_code
_entity_poly.pdbx_strand_id
1 'polypeptide(L)'
;MEGGYFLTYFLISIALITSSNNWNSVSAARPSAGETNTEFIRTSCKSTTYPNLCFSSLSSRSNAIGVSPQLLAHESLSVSLETAQSTSAMMLKLAHSQGMTPREVGAMRDCVEELSDAVSGIKKSLGEMKELRGKDFDLKMNDIQTWVSAALTDEDTCTEGFAGKVMNGKVKTVVREKILEVAHMTSNALALINRLAALHG
;
A
#
# COMPACT_ATOMS: atom_id res chain seq x y z
N MET A 1 85.53 -0.44 -13.21
CA MET A 1 84.87 -1.11 -12.08
C MET A 1 83.46 -0.54 -11.98
N GLU A 2 82.57 -0.83 -12.93
CA GLU A 2 82.00 -2.14 -13.30
C GLU A 2 81.15 -2.75 -12.19
N GLY A 3 79.85 -2.91 -12.50
CA GLY A 3 79.20 -4.21 -12.33
C GLY A 3 78.51 -4.54 -11.01
N GLY A 4 78.44 -3.64 -10.02
CA GLY A 4 77.90 -4.00 -8.70
C GLY A 4 76.44 -3.66 -8.40
N TYR A 5 75.90 -2.57 -8.96
CA TYR A 5 74.72 -1.92 -8.36
C TYR A 5 73.37 -2.26 -8.99
N PHE A 6 73.34 -2.93 -10.15
CA PHE A 6 72.08 -3.27 -10.83
C PHE A 6 71.42 -4.54 -10.28
N LEU A 7 72.19 -5.45 -9.66
CA LEU A 7 71.67 -6.71 -9.13
C LEU A 7 71.06 -6.58 -7.72
N THR A 8 71.41 -5.54 -6.96
CA THR A 8 70.90 -5.35 -5.59
C THR A 8 69.50 -4.74 -5.54
N TYR A 9 69.12 -3.92 -6.53
CA TYR A 9 67.77 -3.34 -6.59
C TYR A 9 66.69 -4.35 -7.02
N PHE A 10 67.08 -5.40 -7.76
CA PHE A 10 66.12 -6.40 -8.23
C PHE A 10 65.63 -7.33 -7.10
N LEU A 11 66.44 -7.54 -6.05
CA LEU A 11 66.08 -8.43 -4.94
C LEU A 11 65.26 -7.75 -3.83
N ILE A 12 65.34 -6.42 -3.67
CA ILE A 12 64.56 -5.70 -2.64
C ILE A 12 63.10 -5.47 -3.09
N SER A 13 62.83 -5.54 -4.40
CA SER A 13 61.49 -5.31 -4.96
C SER A 13 60.52 -6.50 -4.79
N ILE A 14 61.03 -7.69 -4.43
CA ILE A 14 60.22 -8.91 -4.30
C ILE A 14 59.70 -9.11 -2.86
N ALA A 15 60.23 -8.39 -1.86
CA ALA A 15 59.93 -8.64 -0.45
C ALA A 15 58.74 -7.85 0.15
N LEU A 16 57.99 -7.06 -0.64
CA LEU A 16 56.89 -6.21 -0.12
C LEU A 16 55.50 -6.51 -0.69
N ILE A 17 55.29 -7.66 -1.33
CA ILE A 17 53.95 -8.10 -1.78
C ILE A 17 53.53 -9.36 -1.02
N THR A 18 53.45 -9.27 0.30
CA THR A 18 52.65 -10.22 1.11
C THR A 18 51.83 -9.45 2.13
N SER A 19 51.09 -8.43 1.68
CA SER A 19 49.84 -8.09 2.36
C SER A 19 48.83 -9.15 1.94
N SER A 20 48.61 -10.13 2.81
CA SER A 20 47.50 -11.08 2.73
C SER A 20 46.20 -10.27 2.62
N ASN A 21 45.70 -10.11 1.40
CA ASN A 21 44.33 -9.71 1.15
C ASN A 21 43.45 -10.83 1.69
N ASN A 22 43.07 -10.75 2.96
CA ASN A 22 41.95 -11.52 3.48
C ASN A 22 40.68 -10.89 2.90
N TRP A 23 40.50 -11.06 1.58
CA TRP A 23 39.20 -10.96 0.96
C TRP A 23 38.41 -12.14 1.51
N ASN A 24 37.80 -11.93 2.67
CA ASN A 24 36.61 -12.65 3.03
C ASN A 24 35.65 -12.44 1.86
N SER A 25 35.56 -13.44 0.98
CA SER A 25 34.47 -13.55 0.02
C SER A 25 33.21 -13.59 0.87
N VAL A 26 32.59 -12.42 1.06
CA VAL A 26 31.22 -12.35 1.53
C VAL A 26 30.42 -12.98 0.40
N SER A 27 30.10 -14.26 0.56
CA SER A 27 29.06 -14.89 -0.24
C SER A 27 27.79 -14.10 0.05
N ALA A 28 27.45 -13.17 -0.84
CA ALA A 28 26.16 -12.51 -0.82
C ALA A 28 25.13 -13.63 -0.98
N ALA A 29 24.51 -14.03 0.13
CA ALA A 29 23.40 -14.97 0.10
C ALA A 29 22.36 -14.37 -0.85
N ARG A 30 21.96 -15.13 -1.87
CA ARG A 30 20.88 -14.68 -2.76
C ARG A 30 19.64 -14.48 -1.89
N PRO A 31 18.99 -13.31 -1.95
CA PRO A 31 17.77 -13.08 -1.21
C PRO A 31 16.77 -14.21 -1.49
N SER A 32 16.11 -14.70 -0.47
CA SER A 32 15.00 -15.62 -0.66
C SER A 32 13.89 -14.94 -1.50
N ALA A 33 13.08 -15.73 -2.19
CA ALA A 33 11.96 -15.18 -2.96
C ALA A 33 11.02 -14.33 -2.07
N GLY A 34 10.80 -14.74 -0.82
CA GLY A 34 10.01 -13.98 0.16
C GLY A 34 10.62 -12.62 0.53
N GLU A 35 11.95 -12.53 0.69
CA GLU A 35 12.65 -11.26 0.91
C GLU A 35 12.53 -10.33 -0.30
N THR A 36 12.64 -10.88 -1.51
CA THR A 36 12.50 -10.12 -2.76
C THR A 36 11.08 -9.55 -2.92
N ASN A 37 10.05 -10.37 -2.67
CA ASN A 37 8.66 -9.95 -2.74
C ASN A 37 8.33 -8.87 -1.69
N THR A 38 8.83 -9.05 -0.46
CA THR A 38 8.63 -8.07 0.63
C THR A 38 9.31 -6.74 0.31
N GLU A 39 10.51 -6.77 -0.26
CA GLU A 39 11.21 -5.54 -0.68
C GLU A 39 10.51 -4.84 -1.85
N PHE A 40 9.95 -5.60 -2.79
CA PHE A 40 9.11 -5.03 -3.86
C PHE A 40 7.90 -4.27 -3.30
N ILE A 41 7.19 -4.86 -2.34
CA ILE A 41 6.06 -4.19 -1.65
C ILE A 41 6.56 -2.93 -0.95
N ARG A 42 7.64 -3.04 -0.16
CA ARG A 42 8.22 -1.92 0.58
C ARG A 42 8.55 -0.75 -0.34
N THR A 43 9.22 -1.03 -1.45
CA THR A 43 9.62 -0.01 -2.40
C THR A 43 8.44 0.59 -3.14
N SER A 44 7.44 -0.22 -3.51
CA SER A 44 6.21 0.28 -4.16
C SER A 44 5.37 1.16 -3.21
N CYS A 45 5.30 0.82 -1.93
CA CYS A 45 4.57 1.61 -0.94
C CYS A 45 5.19 2.99 -0.65
N LYS A 46 6.47 3.24 -1.00
CA LYS A 46 7.12 4.53 -0.77
C LYS A 46 6.45 5.69 -1.52
N SER A 47 5.76 5.41 -2.62
CA SER A 47 5.06 6.42 -3.41
C SER A 47 3.61 6.64 -3.00
N THR A 48 3.11 5.96 -1.96
CA THR A 48 1.73 6.15 -1.48
C THR A 48 1.67 7.21 -0.38
N THR A 49 0.46 7.73 -0.12
CA THR A 49 0.23 8.75 0.92
C THR A 49 0.52 8.21 2.32
N TYR A 50 0.25 6.92 2.57
CA TYR A 50 0.48 6.25 3.85
C TYR A 50 1.40 5.03 3.70
N PRO A 51 2.72 5.20 3.50
CA PRO A 51 3.65 4.12 3.15
C PRO A 51 3.73 3.00 4.19
N ASN A 52 3.75 3.36 5.48
CA ASN A 52 3.84 2.38 6.57
C ASN A 52 2.58 1.52 6.62
N LEU A 53 1.41 2.13 6.46
CA LEU A 53 0.13 1.43 6.43
C LEU A 53 0.09 0.48 5.23
N CYS A 54 0.42 0.97 4.03
CA CYS A 54 0.52 0.19 2.79
C CYS A 54 1.41 -1.04 2.98
N PHE A 55 2.62 -0.87 3.52
CA PHE A 55 3.54 -1.98 3.70
C PHE A 55 3.01 -2.99 4.72
N SER A 56 2.57 -2.52 5.89
CA SER A 56 2.09 -3.40 6.97
C SER A 56 0.84 -4.20 6.59
N SER A 57 -0.02 -3.64 5.74
CA SER A 57 -1.26 -4.28 5.32
C SER A 57 -1.05 -5.32 4.21
N LEU A 58 0.07 -5.23 3.48
CA LEU A 58 0.38 -6.09 2.33
C LEU A 58 1.50 -7.09 2.57
N SER A 59 2.37 -6.89 3.57
CA SER A 59 3.56 -7.73 3.76
C SER A 59 3.25 -9.22 3.99
N SER A 60 2.12 -9.52 4.63
CA SER A 60 1.65 -10.90 4.84
C SER A 60 1.17 -11.58 3.55
N ARG A 61 0.85 -10.81 2.51
CA ARG A 61 0.41 -11.25 1.18
C ARG A 61 1.56 -11.30 0.16
N SER A 62 2.80 -11.12 0.60
CA SER A 62 4.00 -11.02 -0.26
C SER A 62 4.17 -12.18 -1.24
N ASN A 63 3.87 -13.42 -0.83
CA ASN A 63 3.95 -14.57 -1.73
C ASN A 63 2.88 -14.54 -2.83
N ALA A 64 1.67 -14.05 -2.54
CA ALA A 64 0.60 -13.92 -3.52
C ALA A 64 0.85 -12.75 -4.49
N ILE A 65 1.44 -11.66 -3.99
CA ILE A 65 1.78 -10.47 -4.79
C ILE A 65 2.98 -10.74 -5.70
N GLY A 66 4.00 -11.44 -5.20
CA GLY A 66 5.27 -11.60 -5.89
C GLY A 66 5.95 -10.26 -6.15
N VAL A 67 6.35 -10.05 -7.40
CA VAL A 67 6.90 -8.78 -7.91
C VAL A 67 6.02 -8.16 -9.01
N SER A 68 4.71 -8.41 -8.94
CA SER A 68 3.73 -7.96 -9.95
C SER A 68 3.03 -6.66 -9.51
N PRO A 69 3.18 -5.55 -10.27
CA PRO A 69 2.43 -4.32 -9.99
C PRO A 69 0.91 -4.50 -10.05
N GLN A 70 0.41 -5.36 -10.94
CA GLN A 70 -1.02 -5.64 -11.06
C GLN A 70 -1.54 -6.43 -9.86
N LEU A 71 -0.82 -7.47 -9.41
CA LEU A 71 -1.21 -8.21 -8.20
C LEU A 71 -1.08 -7.34 -6.95
N LEU A 72 -0.08 -6.45 -6.90
CA LEU A 72 0.06 -5.49 -5.81
C LEU A 72 -1.14 -4.53 -5.72
N ALA A 73 -1.55 -3.96 -6.85
CA ALA A 73 -2.74 -3.08 -6.90
C ALA A 73 -4.01 -3.86 -6.53
N HIS A 74 -4.16 -5.09 -7.03
CA HIS A 74 -5.28 -5.97 -6.69
C HIS A 74 -5.35 -6.29 -5.20
N GLU A 75 -4.25 -6.71 -4.58
CA GLU A 75 -4.24 -7.03 -3.15
C GLU A 75 -4.44 -5.79 -2.28
N SER A 76 -3.92 -4.62 -2.67
CA SER A 76 -4.19 -3.37 -1.97
C SER A 76 -5.67 -3.00 -2.01
N LEU A 77 -6.32 -3.21 -3.15
CA LEU A 77 -7.76 -2.98 -3.30
C LEU A 77 -8.58 -4.02 -2.53
N SER A 78 -8.13 -5.28 -2.48
CA SER A 78 -8.77 -6.34 -1.68
C SER A 78 -8.72 -6.04 -0.18
N VAL A 79 -7.57 -5.59 0.34
CA VAL A 79 -7.45 -5.18 1.74
C VAL A 79 -8.32 -3.95 2.03
N SER A 80 -8.40 -2.98 1.10
CA SER A 80 -9.30 -1.83 1.23
C SER A 80 -10.76 -2.27 1.31
N LEU A 81 -11.17 -3.24 0.47
CA LEU A 81 -12.51 -3.82 0.52
C LEU A 81 -12.81 -4.48 1.87
N GLU A 82 -11.90 -5.33 2.36
CA GLU A 82 -12.06 -6.04 3.63
C GLU A 82 -12.23 -5.05 4.80
N THR A 83 -11.41 -3.99 4.82
CA THR A 83 -11.50 -2.91 5.80
C THR A 83 -12.82 -2.15 5.70
N ALA A 84 -13.23 -1.76 4.48
CA ALA A 84 -14.49 -1.05 4.24
C ALA A 84 -15.71 -1.87 4.68
N GLN A 85 -15.75 -3.17 4.34
CA GLN A 85 -16.83 -4.08 4.74
C GLN A 85 -16.90 -4.27 6.26
N SER A 86 -15.75 -4.47 6.91
CA SER A 86 -15.66 -4.61 8.37
C SER A 86 -16.14 -3.34 9.07
N THR A 87 -15.69 -2.17 8.60
CA THR A 87 -16.10 -0.87 9.14
C THR A 87 -17.58 -0.59 8.89
N SER A 88 -18.12 -0.89 7.70
CA SER A 88 -19.55 -0.77 7.40
C SER A 88 -20.41 -1.61 8.35
N ALA A 89 -20.02 -2.88 8.59
CA ALA A 89 -20.69 -3.73 9.56
C ALA A 89 -20.59 -3.20 11.00
N MET A 90 -19.46 -2.57 11.37
CA MET A 90 -19.30 -1.90 12.65
C MET A 90 -20.21 -0.68 12.79
N MET A 91 -20.27 0.19 11.77
CA MET A 91 -21.14 1.37 11.76
C MET A 91 -22.60 0.98 11.82
N LEU A 92 -23.02 -0.06 11.10
CA LEU A 92 -24.38 -0.60 11.18
C LEU A 92 -24.72 -1.12 12.59
N LYS A 93 -23.78 -1.76 13.29
CA LYS A 93 -23.98 -2.19 14.69
C LYS A 93 -24.07 -0.98 15.62
N LEU A 94 -23.22 0.02 15.43
CA LEU A 94 -23.23 1.24 16.22
C LEU A 94 -24.52 2.04 16.00
N ALA A 95 -25.04 2.08 14.77
CA ALA A 95 -26.32 2.70 14.39
C ALA A 95 -27.51 2.17 15.21
N HIS A 96 -27.47 0.90 15.62
CA HIS A 96 -28.52 0.26 16.41
C HIS A 96 -28.28 0.33 17.93
N SER A 97 -27.17 0.92 18.37
CA SER A 97 -26.87 1.05 19.80
C SER A 97 -27.70 2.17 20.45
N GLN A 98 -27.99 2.01 21.74
CA GLN A 98 -28.66 3.04 22.53
C GLN A 98 -27.69 4.16 22.90
N GLY A 99 -28.20 5.38 23.07
CA GLY A 99 -27.43 6.52 23.58
C GLY A 99 -26.94 7.52 22.53
N MET A 100 -27.34 7.37 21.26
CA MET A 100 -27.16 8.41 20.24
C MET A 100 -28.29 9.43 20.26
N THR A 101 -27.93 10.68 20.00
CA THR A 101 -28.89 11.74 19.70
C THR A 101 -29.55 11.51 18.33
N PRO A 102 -30.75 12.06 18.07
CA PRO A 102 -31.38 11.95 16.76
C PRO A 102 -30.50 12.42 15.59
N ARG A 103 -29.64 13.41 15.84
CA ARG A 103 -28.68 13.93 14.85
C ARG A 103 -27.57 12.92 14.55
N GLU A 104 -27.02 12.29 15.58
CA GLU A 104 -26.01 11.22 15.41
C GLU A 104 -26.61 10.00 14.69
N VAL A 105 -27.87 9.66 14.97
CA VAL A 105 -28.57 8.59 14.24
C VAL A 105 -28.69 8.92 12.75
N GLY A 106 -29.06 10.16 12.41
CA GLY A 106 -29.12 10.62 11.02
C GLY A 106 -27.75 10.52 10.34
N ALA A 107 -26.72 11.14 10.92
CA ALA A 107 -25.36 11.11 10.37
C ALA A 107 -24.79 9.68 10.26
N MET A 108 -25.14 8.78 11.18
CA MET A 108 -24.73 7.38 11.12
C MET A 108 -25.40 6.64 9.96
N ARG A 109 -26.69 6.90 9.71
CA ARG A 109 -27.40 6.31 8.58
C ARG A 109 -26.76 6.75 7.26
N ASP A 110 -26.51 8.05 7.11
CA ASP A 110 -25.86 8.61 5.93
C ASP A 110 -24.47 7.98 5.76
N CYS A 111 -23.67 7.89 6.83
CA CYS A 111 -22.36 7.24 6.77
C CYS A 111 -22.41 5.75 6.35
N VAL A 112 -23.41 5.00 6.80
CA VAL A 112 -23.56 3.59 6.40
C VAL A 112 -23.91 3.47 4.91
N GLU A 113 -24.68 4.42 4.37
CA GLU A 113 -24.99 4.52 2.94
C GLU A 113 -23.72 4.82 2.13
N GLU A 114 -22.97 5.85 2.51
CA GLU A 114 -21.68 6.21 1.87
C GLU A 114 -20.69 5.03 1.89
N LEU A 115 -20.53 4.33 3.02
CA LEU A 115 -19.68 3.14 3.09
C LEU A 115 -20.17 1.99 2.20
N SER A 116 -21.49 1.87 1.99
CA SER A 116 -22.05 0.84 1.11
C SER A 116 -21.73 1.14 -0.35
N ASP A 117 -21.75 2.41 -0.74
CA ASP A 117 -21.37 2.87 -2.06
C ASP A 117 -19.86 2.73 -2.31
N ALA A 118 -19.03 3.09 -1.32
CA ALA A 118 -17.59 2.82 -1.36
C ALA A 118 -17.29 1.32 -1.57
N VAL A 119 -17.94 0.44 -0.79
CA VAL A 119 -17.82 -1.02 -0.94
C VAL A 119 -18.24 -1.48 -2.34
N SER A 120 -19.29 -0.91 -2.91
CA SER A 120 -19.77 -1.21 -4.26
C SER A 120 -18.76 -0.81 -5.32
N GLY A 121 -18.21 0.42 -5.24
CA GLY A 121 -17.18 0.93 -6.15
C GLY A 121 -15.89 0.09 -6.11
N ILE A 122 -15.43 -0.25 -4.91
CA ILE A 122 -14.25 -1.10 -4.72
C ILE A 122 -14.49 -2.51 -5.29
N LYS A 123 -15.68 -3.10 -5.10
CA LYS A 123 -16.02 -4.42 -5.69
C LYS A 123 -16.04 -4.40 -7.22
N LYS A 124 -16.62 -3.37 -7.84
CA LYS A 124 -16.60 -3.20 -9.30
C LYS A 124 -15.17 -3.13 -9.82
N SER A 125 -14.35 -2.33 -9.13
CA SER A 125 -12.92 -2.18 -9.44
C SER A 125 -12.15 -3.50 -9.39
N LEU A 126 -12.38 -4.34 -8.36
CA LEU A 126 -11.82 -5.69 -8.29
C LEU A 126 -12.31 -6.60 -9.42
N GLY A 127 -13.56 -6.43 -9.86
CA GLY A 127 -14.12 -7.13 -11.02
C GLY A 127 -13.30 -6.84 -12.27
N GLU A 128 -13.07 -5.57 -12.58
CA GLU A 128 -12.29 -5.16 -13.75
C GLU A 128 -10.82 -5.55 -13.65
N MET A 129 -10.21 -5.45 -12.47
CA MET A 129 -8.80 -5.83 -12.25
C MET A 129 -8.48 -7.28 -12.63
N LYS A 130 -9.42 -8.22 -12.46
CA LYS A 130 -9.23 -9.65 -12.80
C LYS A 130 -9.04 -9.86 -14.31
N GLU A 131 -9.66 -8.99 -15.09
CA GLU A 131 -9.67 -9.03 -16.55
C GLU A 131 -8.90 -7.85 -17.17
N LEU A 132 -8.08 -7.16 -16.38
CA LEU A 132 -7.32 -6.00 -16.80
C LEU A 132 -6.16 -6.44 -17.70
N ARG A 133 -6.44 -6.55 -19.00
CA ARG A 133 -5.50 -6.93 -20.05
C ARG A 133 -6.08 -6.59 -21.44
N GLY A 134 -5.20 -6.55 -22.44
CA GLY A 134 -5.62 -6.42 -23.85
C GLY A 134 -6.10 -5.02 -24.22
N LYS A 135 -6.84 -4.94 -25.33
CA LYS A 135 -7.25 -3.68 -25.96
C LYS A 135 -8.15 -2.78 -25.10
N ASP A 136 -8.84 -3.35 -24.11
CA ASP A 136 -9.77 -2.62 -23.25
C ASP A 136 -9.10 -2.15 -21.95
N PHE A 137 -7.76 -2.30 -21.82
CA PHE A 137 -7.00 -1.96 -20.62
C PHE A 137 -7.25 -0.51 -20.17
N ASP A 138 -7.14 0.47 -21.06
CA ASP A 138 -7.24 1.90 -20.71
C ASP A 138 -8.64 2.25 -20.20
N LEU A 139 -9.68 1.70 -20.84
CA LEU A 139 -11.06 1.91 -20.44
C LEU A 139 -11.33 1.31 -19.05
N LYS A 140 -10.93 0.05 -18.84
CA LYS A 140 -11.07 -0.62 -17.54
C LYS A 140 -10.27 0.06 -16.44
N MET A 141 -9.07 0.54 -16.75
CA MET A 141 -8.23 1.29 -15.82
C MET A 141 -8.89 2.61 -15.42
N ASN A 142 -9.48 3.34 -16.37
CA ASN A 142 -10.22 4.56 -16.10
C ASN A 142 -11.43 4.31 -15.19
N ASP A 143 -12.20 3.25 -15.46
CA ASP A 143 -13.33 2.85 -14.62
C ASP A 143 -12.88 2.53 -13.19
N ILE A 144 -11.81 1.74 -13.03
CA ILE A 144 -11.20 1.43 -11.73
C ILE A 144 -10.80 2.72 -10.99
N GLN A 145 -10.05 3.61 -11.64
CA GLN A 145 -9.61 4.87 -11.02
C GLN A 145 -10.80 5.73 -10.59
N THR A 146 -11.84 5.79 -11.42
CA THR A 146 -13.06 6.55 -11.14
C THR A 146 -13.79 5.99 -9.92
N TRP A 147 -14.05 4.68 -9.88
CA TRP A 147 -14.78 4.08 -8.77
C TRP A 147 -14.00 4.11 -7.45
N VAL A 148 -12.68 3.95 -7.47
CA VAL A 148 -11.86 4.05 -6.25
C VAL A 148 -11.75 5.50 -5.77
N SER A 149 -11.72 6.48 -6.68
CA SER A 149 -11.75 7.91 -6.30
C SER A 149 -13.12 8.31 -5.73
N ALA A 150 -14.20 7.75 -6.27
CA ALA A 150 -15.54 7.92 -5.71
C ALA A 150 -15.63 7.33 -4.30
N ALA A 151 -15.14 6.10 -4.08
CA ALA A 151 -15.11 5.48 -2.76
C ALA A 151 -14.39 6.35 -1.69
N LEU A 152 -13.27 6.99 -2.06
CA LEU A 152 -12.60 7.96 -1.18
C LEU A 152 -13.47 9.17 -0.84
N THR A 153 -14.24 9.66 -1.82
CA THR A 153 -15.15 10.79 -1.62
C THR A 153 -16.29 10.41 -0.68
N ASP A 154 -16.83 9.20 -0.80
CA ASP A 154 -17.88 8.68 0.07
C ASP A 154 -17.35 8.53 1.53
N GLU A 155 -16.13 8.01 1.69
CA GLU A 155 -15.45 7.89 2.99
C GLU A 155 -15.19 9.27 3.64
N ASP A 156 -14.77 10.27 2.86
CA ASP A 156 -14.62 11.65 3.31
C ASP A 156 -15.98 12.26 3.69
N THR A 157 -17.03 12.02 2.90
CA THR A 157 -18.40 12.50 3.15
C THR A 157 -18.94 11.95 4.47
N CYS A 158 -18.78 10.65 4.74
CA CYS A 158 -19.11 10.08 6.05
C CYS A 158 -18.35 10.80 7.18
N THR A 159 -17.05 11.02 7.01
CA THR A 159 -16.20 11.69 8.00
C THR A 159 -16.69 13.12 8.29
N GLU A 160 -17.09 13.84 7.25
CA GLU A 160 -17.65 15.20 7.32
C GLU A 160 -19.02 15.26 7.99
N GLY A 161 -19.86 14.22 7.84
CA GLY A 161 -21.15 14.11 8.54
C GLY A 161 -21.04 14.19 10.07
N PHE A 162 -19.87 13.86 10.61
CA PHE A 162 -19.55 13.95 12.05
C PHE A 162 -18.68 15.18 12.41
N ALA A 163 -18.51 16.15 11.52
CA ALA A 163 -17.75 17.36 11.79
C ALA A 163 -18.48 18.34 12.75
N GLY A 164 -17.74 19.33 13.26
CA GLY A 164 -18.30 20.41 14.09
C GLY A 164 -18.50 20.06 15.57
N LYS A 165 -18.76 21.11 16.39
CA LYS A 165 -18.88 21.00 17.86
C LYS A 165 -20.15 20.28 18.32
N VAL A 166 -21.21 20.38 17.53
CA VAL A 166 -22.52 19.76 17.78
C VAL A 166 -22.49 18.22 17.69
N MET A 167 -21.45 17.66 17.07
CA MET A 167 -21.22 16.21 16.98
C MET A 167 -20.15 15.73 17.98
N ASN A 168 -19.64 16.58 18.87
CA ASN A 168 -18.56 16.20 19.79
C ASN A 168 -19.02 15.09 20.75
N GLY A 169 -18.20 14.05 20.87
CA GLY A 169 -18.49 12.93 21.74
C GLY A 169 -17.78 11.65 21.31
N LYS A 170 -18.11 10.57 22.01
CA LYS A 170 -17.52 9.25 21.76
C LYS A 170 -17.86 8.71 20.37
N VAL A 171 -19.10 8.92 19.91
CA VAL A 171 -19.58 8.43 18.60
C VAL A 171 -18.75 9.01 17.47
N LYS A 172 -18.65 10.36 17.40
CA LYS A 172 -17.79 11.04 16.41
C LYS A 172 -16.35 10.54 16.43
N THR A 173 -15.77 10.36 17.61
CA THR A 173 -14.37 9.92 17.74
C THR A 173 -14.19 8.54 17.11
N VAL A 174 -15.05 7.59 17.48
CA VAL A 174 -15.00 6.21 16.97
C VAL A 174 -15.27 6.16 15.47
N VAL A 175 -16.30 6.86 15.00
CA VAL A 175 -16.64 6.88 13.57
C VAL A 175 -15.49 7.45 12.76
N ARG A 176 -15.03 8.67 13.07
CA ARG A 176 -13.97 9.32 12.30
C ARG A 176 -12.67 8.51 12.29
N GLU A 177 -12.29 7.92 13.41
CA GLU A 177 -11.10 7.05 13.47
C GLU A 177 -11.24 5.86 12.51
N LYS A 178 -12.38 5.16 12.54
CA LYS A 178 -12.60 3.98 11.71
C LYS A 178 -12.74 4.29 10.23
N ILE A 179 -13.34 5.42 9.89
CA ILE A 179 -13.54 5.82 8.49
C ILE A 179 -12.22 6.31 7.89
N LEU A 180 -11.42 7.06 8.65
CA LEU A 180 -10.06 7.44 8.22
C LEU A 180 -9.18 6.21 7.97
N GLU A 181 -9.34 5.14 8.74
CA GLU A 181 -8.66 3.87 8.47
C GLU A 181 -9.03 3.31 7.08
N VAL A 182 -10.32 3.34 6.71
CA VAL A 182 -10.77 2.95 5.37
C VAL A 182 -10.16 3.87 4.31
N ALA A 183 -10.31 5.19 4.48
CA ALA A 183 -9.80 6.19 3.55
C ALA A 183 -8.30 6.08 3.29
N HIS A 184 -7.51 5.79 4.33
CA HIS A 184 -6.07 5.61 4.16
C HIS A 184 -5.73 4.34 3.37
N MET A 185 -6.49 3.25 3.53
CA MET A 185 -6.34 2.03 2.73
C MET A 185 -6.72 2.28 1.27
N THR A 186 -7.90 2.87 1.03
CA THR A 186 -8.39 3.20 -0.31
C THR A 186 -7.45 4.17 -1.03
N SER A 187 -6.88 5.15 -0.31
CA SER A 187 -5.90 6.11 -0.85
C SER A 187 -4.60 5.42 -1.30
N ASN A 188 -4.09 4.49 -0.49
CA ASN A 188 -2.93 3.68 -0.86
C ASN A 188 -3.21 2.80 -2.08
N ALA A 189 -4.40 2.17 -2.14
CA ALA A 189 -4.80 1.37 -3.29
C ALA A 189 -4.87 2.22 -4.57
N LEU A 190 -5.49 3.40 -4.52
CA LEU A 190 -5.55 4.32 -5.65
C LEU A 190 -4.17 4.76 -6.13
N ALA A 191 -3.24 5.04 -5.21
CA ALA A 191 -1.86 5.39 -5.57
C ALA A 191 -1.16 4.26 -6.34
N LEU A 192 -1.33 3.00 -5.91
CA LEU A 192 -0.77 1.83 -6.59
C LEU A 192 -1.44 1.56 -7.95
N ILE A 193 -2.75 1.78 -8.06
CA ILE A 193 -3.52 1.72 -9.31
C ILE A 193 -3.00 2.75 -10.31
N ASN A 194 -2.83 4.00 -9.87
CA ASN A 194 -2.29 5.08 -10.72
C ASN A 194 -0.87 4.76 -11.18
N ARG A 195 -0.06 4.13 -10.33
CA ARG A 195 1.27 3.66 -10.72
C ARG A 195 1.21 2.55 -11.77
N LEU A 196 0.29 1.60 -11.61
CA LEU A 196 0.06 0.54 -12.60
C LEU A 196 -0.36 1.10 -13.96
N ALA A 197 -1.27 2.08 -13.97
CA ALA A 197 -1.69 2.78 -15.19
C ALA A 197 -0.50 3.43 -15.90
N ALA A 198 0.34 4.15 -15.15
CA ALA A 198 1.53 4.82 -15.69
C ALA A 198 2.61 3.88 -16.24
N LEU A 199 2.56 2.57 -15.93
CA LEU A 199 3.47 1.58 -16.50
C LEU A 199 2.99 1.07 -17.88
N HIS A 200 1.73 1.30 -18.23
CA HIS A 200 1.09 0.79 -19.45
C HIS A 200 0.71 1.90 -20.45
N GLY A 201 0.77 3.17 -20.03
CA GLY A 201 0.56 4.35 -20.86
C GLY A 201 1.82 4.89 -21.53
#